data_AF-A0AAD3WYB6-F1
#
_entry.id   AF-A0AAD3WYB6-F1
#
_cell.length_a   1.000
_cell.length_b   1.000
_cell.length_c   1.000
_cell.angle_alpha   90.00
_cell.angle_beta   90.00
_cell.angle_gamma   90.00
#
_symmetry.space_group_name_H-M   'P 1'
#
loop_
_entity.id
_entity.type
_entity.pdbx_description
1 polymer ?
#
loop_
_entity_poly.entity_id
_entity_poly.type
_entity_poly.pdbx_seq_one_letter_code
_entity_poly.pdbx_strand_id
1 'polypeptide(L)'
;MGCYSLIDFAHFNGIETYMSVVKVQPLPSELRSIISYHGFAKSGRCFDNSWDIVTANIACDAKYVLAISQKVLPVQHAIIKVGNIYYDPTWELNQTINDIFDYDNDYLVIAEWDRLALHDFVRKNQSADGNYYAPMLSTIKHLRKDL
;
A
#
# COMPACT_ATOMS: atom_id res chain seq x y z
N MET A 1 -16.05 21.66 10.43
CA MET A 1 -15.02 21.28 9.44
C MET A 1 -15.40 19.91 8.93
N GLY A 2 -15.69 19.76 7.64
CA GLY A 2 -15.97 18.43 7.08
C GLY A 2 -14.68 17.62 7.09
N CYS A 3 -14.65 16.50 7.82
CA CYS A 3 -13.60 15.50 7.62
C CYS A 3 -13.81 14.92 6.22
N TYR A 4 -12.85 15.12 5.32
CA TYR A 4 -12.85 14.42 4.04
C TYR A 4 -12.74 12.92 4.34
N SER A 5 -13.74 12.14 3.94
CA SER A 5 -13.69 10.69 4.10
C SER A 5 -12.65 10.07 3.16
N LEU A 6 -12.25 8.83 3.42
CA LEU A 6 -11.41 8.05 2.50
C LEU A 6 -12.01 7.99 1.09
N ILE A 7 -13.35 7.90 1.01
CA ILE A 7 -14.11 7.84 -0.24
C ILE A 7 -14.07 9.20 -0.95
N ASP A 8 -14.25 10.30 -0.22
CA ASP A 8 -14.16 11.65 -0.82
C ASP A 8 -12.76 11.90 -1.39
N PHE A 9 -11.71 11.47 -0.68
CA PHE A 9 -10.34 11.55 -1.18
C PHE A 9 -10.13 10.67 -2.44
N ALA A 10 -10.72 9.48 -2.46
CA ALA A 10 -10.69 8.60 -3.63
C ALA A 10 -11.36 9.27 -4.85
N HIS A 11 -12.59 9.77 -4.68
CA HIS A 11 -13.33 10.46 -5.73
C HIS A 11 -12.61 11.72 -6.22
N PHE A 12 -12.08 12.53 -5.32
CA PHE A 12 -11.27 13.70 -5.68
C PHE A 12 -10.05 13.32 -6.53
N ASN A 13 -9.50 12.12 -6.32
CA ASN A 13 -8.40 11.57 -7.10
C ASN A 13 -8.84 10.80 -8.36
N GLY A 14 -10.13 10.81 -8.73
CA GLY A 14 -10.65 10.12 -9.91
C GLY A 14 -10.80 8.61 -9.73
N ILE A 15 -10.91 8.14 -8.49
CA ILE A 15 -11.08 6.72 -8.15
C ILE A 15 -12.54 6.48 -7.79
N GLU A 16 -13.35 6.00 -8.75
CA GLU A 16 -14.80 5.82 -8.60
C GLU A 16 -15.22 4.46 -7.99
N THR A 17 -14.27 3.54 -7.89
CA THR A 17 -14.48 2.17 -7.40
C THR A 17 -13.29 1.74 -6.55
N TYR A 18 -13.54 0.85 -5.61
CA TYR A 18 -12.53 0.30 -4.72
C TYR A 18 -12.91 -1.16 -4.46
N MET A 19 -11.95 -1.97 -4.04
CA MET A 19 -12.18 -3.39 -3.82
C MET A 19 -12.92 -3.64 -2.51
N SER A 20 -12.46 -3.02 -1.43
CA SER A 20 -13.00 -3.21 -0.09
C SER A 20 -12.52 -2.13 0.88
N VAL A 21 -13.15 -2.08 2.05
CA VAL A 21 -12.60 -1.41 3.24
C VAL A 21 -12.07 -2.51 4.16
N VAL A 22 -10.83 -2.37 4.62
CA VAL A 22 -10.15 -3.38 5.45
C VAL A 22 -9.49 -2.74 6.65
N LYS A 23 -9.25 -3.56 7.67
CA LYS A 23 -8.33 -3.26 8.76
C LYS A 23 -7.06 -4.08 8.62
N VAL A 24 -5.94 -3.48 8.98
CA VAL A 24 -4.68 -4.20 9.07
C VAL A 24 -4.58 -4.97 10.39
N GLN A 25 -3.72 -5.97 10.43
CA GLN A 25 -3.38 -6.71 11.65
C GLN A 25 -1.93 -6.42 12.05
N PRO A 26 -1.54 -6.71 13.30
CA PRO A 26 -0.14 -6.67 13.72
C PRO A 26 0.73 -7.62 12.90
N LEU A 27 1.90 -7.15 12.47
CA LEU A 27 2.89 -7.98 11.82
C LEU A 27 3.31 -9.14 12.74
N PRO A 28 3.26 -10.39 12.25
CA PRO A 28 3.86 -11.52 12.94
C PRO A 28 5.33 -11.24 13.24
N SER A 29 5.82 -11.71 14.40
CA SER A 29 7.18 -11.43 14.88
C SER A 29 8.27 -11.83 13.89
N GLU A 30 8.10 -12.96 13.21
CA GLU A 30 9.00 -13.45 12.17
C GLU A 30 9.03 -12.50 10.97
N LEU A 31 7.85 -12.15 10.42
CA LEU A 31 7.75 -11.24 9.28
C LEU A 31 8.31 -9.85 9.61
N ARG A 32 8.00 -9.34 10.80
CA ARG A 32 8.57 -8.10 11.34
C ARG A 32 10.10 -8.13 11.36
N SER A 33 10.69 -9.23 11.82
CA SER A 33 12.13 -9.39 11.93
C SER A 33 12.80 -9.42 10.55
N ILE A 34 12.21 -10.14 9.59
CA ILE A 34 12.71 -10.24 8.22
C ILE A 34 12.64 -8.87 7.52
N ILE A 35 11.49 -8.18 7.59
CA ILE A 35 11.30 -6.84 7.00
C ILE A 35 12.34 -5.85 7.56
N SER A 36 12.55 -5.88 8.88
CA SER A 36 13.50 -5.00 9.56
C SER A 36 14.95 -5.31 9.14
N TYR A 37 15.31 -6.59 9.07
CA TYR A 37 16.63 -7.04 8.64
C TYR A 37 16.99 -6.58 7.22
N HIS A 38 16.03 -6.64 6.29
CA HIS A 38 16.21 -6.17 4.91
C HIS A 38 16.09 -4.64 4.75
N GLY A 39 15.64 -3.92 5.78
CA GLY A 39 15.44 -2.49 5.71
C GLY A 39 14.25 -2.07 4.84
N PHE A 40 13.24 -2.92 4.67
CA PHE A 40 12.03 -2.66 3.88
C PHE A 40 10.92 -1.96 4.68
N ALA A 41 11.32 -1.10 5.62
CA ALA A 41 10.41 -0.32 6.45
C ALA A 41 10.97 1.09 6.68
N LYS A 42 11.41 1.75 5.61
CA LYS A 42 11.90 3.13 5.71
C LYS A 42 10.73 4.09 5.92
N SER A 43 10.86 5.00 6.87
CA SER A 43 9.82 6.02 7.15
C SER A 43 9.46 6.82 5.88
N GLY A 44 8.15 6.99 5.65
CA GLY A 44 7.64 7.75 4.49
C GLY A 44 7.82 7.08 3.12
N ARG A 45 8.27 5.83 3.06
CA ARG A 45 8.55 5.10 1.80
C ARG A 45 7.62 3.91 1.58
N CYS A 46 6.33 4.03 1.93
CA CYS A 46 5.39 2.90 1.95
C CYS A 46 5.24 2.18 0.60
N PHE A 47 5.24 2.91 -0.51
CA PHE A 47 5.17 2.32 -1.86
C PHE A 47 6.41 1.47 -2.16
N ASP A 48 7.60 2.00 -1.89
CA ASP A 48 8.86 1.27 -2.14
C ASP A 48 9.00 0.09 -1.17
N ASN A 49 8.71 0.29 0.11
CA ASN A 49 8.76 -0.76 1.14
C ASN A 49 7.87 -1.95 0.74
N SER A 50 6.61 -1.68 0.38
CA SER A 50 5.66 -2.74 -0.01
C SER A 50 6.05 -3.41 -1.33
N TRP A 51 6.60 -2.64 -2.27
CA TRP A 51 7.16 -3.17 -3.50
C TRP A 51 8.34 -4.10 -3.24
N ASP A 52 9.31 -3.67 -2.45
CA ASP A 52 10.51 -4.43 -2.12
C ASP A 52 10.14 -5.72 -1.38
N ILE A 53 9.21 -5.68 -0.43
CA ILE A 53 8.71 -6.86 0.29
C ILE A 53 8.14 -7.91 -0.69
N VAL A 54 7.27 -7.48 -1.59
CA VAL A 54 6.56 -8.39 -2.52
C VAL A 54 7.50 -8.92 -3.58
N THR A 55 8.36 -8.07 -4.15
CA THR A 55 9.29 -8.45 -5.23
C THR A 55 10.47 -9.26 -4.72
N ALA A 56 10.96 -9.01 -3.51
CA ALA A 56 11.95 -9.85 -2.85
C ALA A 56 11.38 -11.21 -2.42
N ASN A 57 10.05 -11.36 -2.41
CA ASN A 57 9.34 -12.59 -2.03
C ASN A 57 9.77 -13.10 -0.64
N ILE A 58 9.87 -12.18 0.33
CA ILE A 58 10.24 -12.50 1.71
C ILE A 58 9.13 -13.25 2.46
N ALA A 59 7.88 -13.10 2.00
CA ALA A 59 6.73 -13.85 2.46
C ALA A 59 6.05 -14.48 1.24
N CYS A 60 5.80 -15.78 1.30
CA CYS A 60 5.14 -16.50 0.21
C CYS A 60 3.75 -15.88 -0.05
N ASP A 61 3.42 -15.72 -1.33
CA ASP A 61 2.13 -15.18 -1.78
C ASP A 61 1.80 -13.78 -1.25
N ALA A 62 2.82 -13.00 -0.88
CA ALA A 62 2.63 -11.60 -0.56
C ALA A 62 2.13 -10.82 -1.78
N LYS A 63 1.13 -9.99 -1.56
CA LYS A 63 0.58 -9.05 -2.56
C LYS A 63 0.87 -7.62 -2.16
N TYR A 64 1.16 -6.82 -3.17
CA TYR A 64 1.21 -5.37 -3.07
C TYR A 64 -0.21 -4.84 -3.06
N VAL A 65 -0.52 -3.95 -2.13
CA VAL A 65 -1.86 -3.37 -1.99
C VAL A 65 -1.76 -1.85 -2.04
N LEU A 66 -2.36 -1.24 -3.05
CA LEU A 66 -2.55 0.20 -3.12
C LEU A 66 -3.83 0.55 -2.37
N ALA A 67 -3.72 1.44 -1.39
CA ALA A 67 -4.84 1.83 -0.54
C ALA A 67 -4.88 3.34 -0.29
N ILE A 68 -5.97 3.81 0.29
CA ILE A 68 -6.07 5.11 0.94
C ILE A 68 -6.34 4.84 2.41
N SER A 69 -5.57 5.49 3.29
CA SER A 69 -5.77 5.40 4.73
C SER A 69 -5.81 6.81 5.32
N GLN A 70 -6.31 6.93 6.54
CA GLN A 70 -6.41 8.20 7.23
C GLN A 70 -5.82 8.06 8.62
N LYS A 71 -4.99 9.03 8.96
CA LYS A 71 -4.49 9.22 10.32
C LYS A 71 -4.98 10.53 10.89
N VAL A 72 -4.61 11.63 10.22
CA VAL A 72 -5.15 12.97 10.45
C VAL A 72 -5.95 13.42 9.23
N LEU A 73 -5.39 13.23 8.05
CA LEU A 73 -6.04 13.42 6.75
C LEU A 73 -5.92 12.14 5.92
N PRO A 74 -6.85 11.88 4.99
CA PRO A 74 -6.70 10.82 4.01
C PRO A 74 -5.42 11.01 3.20
N VAL A 75 -4.66 9.93 3.06
CA VAL A 75 -3.45 9.87 2.26
C VAL A 75 -3.48 8.59 1.43
N GLN A 76 -2.91 8.67 0.23
CA GLN A 76 -2.57 7.46 -0.49
C GLN A 76 -1.48 6.71 0.27
N HIS A 77 -1.61 5.38 0.33
CA HIS A 77 -0.69 4.53 1.04
C HIS A 77 -0.49 3.20 0.31
N ALA A 78 0.54 2.46 0.69
CA ALA A 78 0.74 1.10 0.25
C ALA A 78 1.01 0.18 1.44
N ILE A 79 0.34 -0.96 1.42
CA ILE A 79 0.41 -2.00 2.43
C ILE A 79 0.67 -3.34 1.73
N ILE A 80 0.85 -4.39 2.52
CA ILE A 80 0.99 -5.75 1.98
C ILE A 80 -0.18 -6.62 2.44
N LYS A 81 -0.46 -7.66 1.67
CA LYS A 81 -1.38 -8.73 2.05
C LYS A 81 -0.66 -10.06 1.96
N VAL A 82 -0.72 -10.86 3.02
CA VAL A 82 -0.17 -12.22 3.06
C VAL A 82 -1.32 -13.17 3.37
N GLY A 83 -1.60 -14.10 2.44
CA GLY A 83 -2.84 -14.86 2.47
C GLY A 83 -4.06 -13.93 2.40
N ASN A 84 -4.87 -13.91 3.46
CA ASN A 84 -6.08 -13.07 3.57
C ASN A 84 -5.93 -11.91 4.57
N ILE A 85 -4.73 -11.67 5.10
CA ILE A 85 -4.49 -10.67 6.15
C ILE A 85 -3.70 -9.50 5.57
N TYR A 86 -4.13 -8.29 5.91
CA TYR A 86 -3.47 -7.03 5.52
C TYR A 86 -2.55 -6.54 6.63
N TYR A 87 -1.39 -6.02 6.26
CA TYR A 87 -0.39 -5.49 7.19
C TYR A 87 0.17 -4.19 6.65
N ASP A 88 0.46 -3.22 7.53
CA ASP A 88 1.19 -2.00 7.19
C ASP A 88 2.57 -1.98 7.85
N PRO A 89 3.60 -2.50 7.16
CA PRO A 89 4.94 -2.52 7.70
C PRO A 89 5.54 -1.14 7.91
N THR A 90 5.10 -0.14 7.14
CA THR A 90 5.74 1.17 7.16
C THR A 90 5.33 1.93 8.40
N TRP A 91 4.03 2.04 8.67
CA TRP A 91 3.59 2.73 9.88
C TRP A 91 3.79 1.90 11.14
N GLU A 92 3.60 0.58 11.09
CA GLU A 92 3.79 -0.28 12.27
C GLU A 92 5.25 -0.27 12.78
N LEU A 93 6.23 -0.21 11.88
CA LEU A 93 7.65 -0.29 12.27
C LEU A 93 8.33 1.08 12.44
N ASN A 94 7.68 2.17 12.02
CA ASN A 94 8.18 3.54 12.21
C ASN A 94 7.39 4.32 13.27
N GLN A 95 6.83 3.62 14.26
CA GLN A 95 6.17 4.25 15.40
C GLN A 95 7.14 5.10 16.22
N THR A 96 6.65 6.20 16.78
CA THR A 96 7.42 7.05 17.70
C THR A 96 6.65 7.23 19.01
N ILE A 97 7.28 7.80 20.03
CA ILE A 97 6.60 8.05 21.32
C ILE A 97 5.34 8.92 21.19
N ASN A 98 5.29 9.77 20.17
CA ASN A 98 4.16 10.65 19.89
C ASN A 98 3.22 10.08 18.81
N ASP A 99 3.52 8.88 18.32
CA ASP A 99 2.85 8.31 17.17
C ASP A 99 2.75 6.79 17.27
N ILE A 100 1.66 6.34 17.91
CA ILE A 100 1.32 4.93 18.06
C ILE A 100 0.50 4.49 16.85
N PHE A 101 0.84 3.34 16.29
CA PHE A 101 0.12 2.78 15.18
C PHE A 101 -1.24 2.25 15.62
N ASP A 102 -2.29 2.78 15.02
CA ASP A 102 -3.67 2.38 15.29
C ASP A 102 -4.15 1.36 14.25
N TYR A 103 -4.35 0.13 14.72
CA TYR A 103 -4.83 -1.01 13.92
C TYR A 103 -6.33 -0.94 13.61
N ASP A 104 -7.08 -0.07 14.30
CA ASP A 104 -8.51 0.14 14.04
C ASP A 104 -8.78 1.12 12.89
N ASN A 105 -7.73 1.73 12.33
CA ASN A 105 -7.85 2.58 11.15
C ASN A 105 -8.29 1.78 9.92
N ASP A 106 -9.25 2.35 9.21
CA ASP A 106 -9.73 1.81 7.94
C ASP A 106 -8.76 2.12 6.80
N TYR A 107 -8.64 1.15 5.90
CA TYR A 107 -7.92 1.24 4.64
C TYR A 107 -8.90 0.97 3.51
N LEU A 108 -9.08 1.95 2.63
CA LEU A 108 -9.82 1.79 1.38
C LEU A 108 -8.89 1.15 0.35
N VAL A 109 -9.06 -0.15 0.09
CA VAL A 109 -8.23 -0.91 -0.85
C VAL A 109 -8.64 -0.59 -2.28
N ILE A 110 -7.71 -0.05 -3.07
CA ILE A 110 -7.96 0.34 -4.45
C ILE A 110 -7.62 -0.78 -5.42
N ALA A 111 -6.47 -1.43 -5.22
CA ALA A 111 -6.01 -2.51 -6.08
C ALA A 111 -4.98 -3.40 -5.37
N GLU A 112 -4.89 -4.66 -5.80
CA GLU A 112 -3.94 -5.65 -5.30
C GLU A 112 -3.22 -6.32 -6.47
N TRP A 113 -1.92 -6.58 -6.32
CA TRP A 113 -1.14 -7.35 -7.28
C TRP A 113 -0.25 -8.36 -6.58
N ASP A 114 -0.27 -9.61 -7.03
CA ASP A 114 0.82 -10.54 -6.71
C ASP A 114 2.11 -10.11 -7.39
N ARG A 115 3.22 -10.76 -7.04
CA ARG A 115 4.55 -10.40 -7.54
C ARG A 115 4.62 -10.37 -9.08
N LEU A 116 4.03 -11.33 -9.79
CA LEU A 116 4.13 -11.40 -11.25
C LEU A 116 3.28 -10.30 -11.89
N ALA A 117 2.03 -10.15 -11.45
CA ALA A 117 1.13 -9.11 -11.91
C ALA A 117 1.68 -7.71 -11.64
N LEU A 118 2.38 -7.53 -10.51
CA LEU A 118 3.03 -6.27 -10.13
C LEU A 118 4.17 -5.90 -11.07
N HIS A 119 5.04 -6.86 -11.41
CA HIS A 119 6.10 -6.64 -12.40
C HIS A 119 5.53 -6.30 -13.78
N ASP A 120 4.50 -7.02 -14.22
CA ASP A 120 3.86 -6.77 -15.51
C ASP A 120 3.16 -5.41 -15.55
N PHE A 121 2.51 -5.02 -14.45
CA PHE A 121 1.90 -3.70 -14.32
C PHE A 121 2.94 -2.59 -14.53
N VAL A 122 4.05 -2.64 -13.81
CA VAL A 122 5.05 -1.57 -13.84
C VAL A 122 5.79 -1.52 -15.17
N ARG A 123 6.01 -2.66 -15.82
CA ARG A 123 6.54 -2.71 -17.19
C ARG A 123 5.63 -2.00 -18.20
N LYS A 124 4.32 -2.20 -18.09
CA LYS A 124 3.33 -1.58 -18.98
C LYS A 124 3.11 -0.10 -18.70
N ASN A 125 3.39 0.34 -17.48
CA ASN A 125 3.19 1.71 -17.01
C ASN A 125 4.53 2.40 -16.70
N GLN A 126 5.52 2.18 -17.55
CA GLN A 126 6.81 2.86 -17.46
C GLN A 126 6.60 4.38 -17.49
N SER A 127 7.27 5.11 -16.60
CA SER A 127 7.17 6.56 -16.57
C SER A 127 7.90 7.19 -17.77
N ALA A 128 7.55 8.44 -18.07
CA ALA A 128 8.10 9.17 -19.22
C ALA A 128 9.63 9.36 -19.17
N ASP A 129 10.24 9.26 -17.97
CA ASP A 129 11.69 9.29 -17.75
C ASP A 129 12.36 7.92 -17.93
N GLY A 130 11.61 6.89 -18.32
CA GLY A 130 12.11 5.53 -18.53
C GLY A 130 12.28 4.71 -17.24
N ASN A 131 11.93 5.26 -16.08
CA ASN A 131 12.02 4.56 -14.80
C ASN A 131 10.78 3.71 -14.51
N TYR A 132 10.94 2.84 -13.50
CA TYR A 132 9.90 1.96 -13.00
C TYR A 132 9.58 2.36 -11.57
N TYR A 133 8.33 2.74 -11.31
CA TYR A 133 7.87 3.13 -9.99
C TYR A 133 6.82 2.16 -9.48
N ALA A 134 6.81 1.94 -8.17
CA ALA A 134 5.74 1.19 -7.52
C ALA A 134 4.37 1.83 -7.84
N PRO A 135 3.29 1.03 -7.98
CA PRO A 135 1.98 1.54 -8.35
C PRO A 135 1.48 2.61 -7.36
N MET A 136 1.03 3.73 -7.91
CA MET A 136 0.43 4.84 -7.16
C MET A 136 -0.92 5.25 -7.78
N LEU A 137 -1.73 6.07 -7.10
CA LEU A 137 -2.99 6.55 -7.69
C LEU A 137 -2.75 7.21 -9.04
N SER A 138 -1.67 8.00 -9.18
CA SER A 138 -1.26 8.60 -10.45
C SER A 138 -1.02 7.60 -11.58
N THR A 139 -0.54 6.38 -11.28
CA THR A 139 -0.24 5.35 -12.28
C THR A 139 -1.43 4.46 -12.61
N ILE A 140 -2.49 4.45 -11.80
CA ILE A 140 -3.70 3.65 -12.04
C ILE A 140 -4.89 4.44 -12.60
N LYS A 141 -4.85 5.77 -12.57
CA LYS A 141 -5.92 6.65 -13.09
C LYS A 141 -6.31 6.35 -14.54
N HIS A 142 -5.40 5.79 -15.33
CA HIS A 142 -5.62 5.50 -16.76
C HIS A 142 -6.14 4.09 -17.05
N LEU A 143 -6.02 3.14 -16.10
CA LEU A 143 -6.32 1.73 -16.33
C LEU A 143 -7.82 1.38 -16.28
N ARG A 144 -8.69 2.38 -16.05
CA ARG A 144 -10.14 2.20 -16.03
C ARG A 144 -10.87 2.60 -17.30
N LYS A 145 -10.17 3.03 -18.35
CA LYS A 145 -10.83 3.07 -19.65
C LYS A 145 -11.00 1.67 -20.25
N ASP A 146 -10.28 0.67 -19.73
CA ASP A 146 -10.17 -0.67 -20.31
C ASP A 146 -10.53 -1.82 -19.32
N LEU A 147 -11.14 -1.50 -18.17
CA LEU A 147 -11.84 -2.45 -17.28
C LEU A 147 -13.34 -2.17 -17.34
#